data_AF-A0A922M2V3-F1
#
_entry.id   AF-A0A922M2V3-F1
#
_cell.length_a   1.000
_cell.length_b   1.000
_cell.length_c   1.000
_cell.angle_alpha   90.00
_cell.angle_beta   90.00
_cell.angle_gamma   90.00
#
_symmetry.space_group_name_H-M   'P 1'
#
loop_
_entity.id
_entity.type
_entity.pdbx_description
1 polymer ?
#
loop_
_entity_poly.entity_id
_entity_poly.type
_entity_poly.pdbx_seq_one_letter_code
_entity_poly.pdbx_strand_id
1 'polypeptide(L)'
;FADNADFFEIVNKTFNPEHMIDIVFPLMTVIDSVFAAQLLLCLAFGGWLNAVMKWWFLEDRPYWWIRETTFYSMSNRPVLQQTLQTCETGPGSPSGHTSTAAMMLILSLMWISHVMHDRPLHMAAFRWCENPEAISVSTTPMYALVHATGSLLGWALCVTPAVAE
;
A
#
# COMPACT_ATOMS: atom_id res chain seq x y z
N PHE A 1 -1.96 21.51 -4.44
CA PHE A 1 -1.89 20.54 -3.32
C PHE A 1 -2.91 20.84 -2.22
N ALA A 2 -3.16 22.10 -1.84
CA ALA A 2 -4.12 22.44 -0.78
C ALA A 2 -5.56 21.95 -1.05
N ASP A 3 -6.03 22.02 -2.29
CA ASP A 3 -7.42 21.63 -2.64
C ASP A 3 -7.72 20.13 -2.48
N ASN A 4 -6.68 19.29 -2.41
CA ASN A 4 -6.82 17.84 -2.27
C ASN A 4 -6.47 17.34 -0.86
N ALA A 5 -6.22 18.25 0.09
CA ALA A 5 -5.78 17.88 1.44
C ALA A 5 -6.80 16.95 2.13
N ASP A 6 -8.09 17.28 2.04
CA ASP A 6 -9.17 16.48 2.62
C ASP A 6 -9.25 15.08 2.01
N PHE A 7 -9.04 14.98 0.69
CA PHE A 7 -9.01 13.68 0.01
C PHE A 7 -7.86 12.81 0.53
N PHE A 8 -6.66 13.37 0.63
CA PHE A 8 -5.50 12.64 1.16
C PHE A 8 -5.69 12.26 2.63
N GLU A 9 -6.32 13.11 3.44
CA GLU A 9 -6.64 12.79 4.83
C GLU A 9 -7.64 11.63 4.93
N ILE A 10 -8.68 11.61 4.09
CA ILE A 10 -9.64 10.49 4.03
C ILE A 10 -8.92 9.20 3.65
N VAL A 11 -8.14 9.21 2.57
CA VAL A 11 -7.39 8.04 2.09
C VAL A 11 -6.49 7.51 3.21
N ASN A 12 -5.74 8.39 3.85
CA ASN A 12 -4.82 8.01 4.90
C ASN A 12 -5.57 7.41 6.10
N LYS A 13 -6.68 8.04 6.54
CA LYS A 13 -7.54 7.51 7.61
C LYS A 13 -8.12 6.15 7.28
N THR A 14 -8.51 5.90 6.03
CA THR A 14 -8.99 4.60 5.58
C THR A 14 -7.92 3.54 5.73
N PHE A 15 -6.66 3.83 5.36
CA PHE A 15 -5.54 2.89 5.45
C PHE A 15 -4.84 2.86 6.82
N ASN A 16 -5.47 3.39 7.86
CA ASN A 16 -5.02 3.19 9.23
C ASN A 16 -5.14 1.70 9.61
N PRO A 17 -4.08 1.07 10.13
CA PRO A 17 -4.13 -0.35 10.56
C PRO A 17 -5.24 -0.64 11.58
N GLU A 18 -5.49 0.30 12.51
CA GLU A 18 -6.56 0.21 13.50
C GLU A 18 -7.94 0.18 12.82
N HIS A 19 -8.17 1.10 11.88
CA HIS A 19 -9.42 1.17 11.12
C HIS A 19 -9.65 -0.10 10.27
N MET A 20 -8.57 -0.68 9.73
CA MET A 20 -8.62 -1.92 8.96
C MET A 20 -9.02 -3.12 9.83
N ILE A 21 -8.53 -3.21 11.07
CA ILE A 21 -8.91 -4.28 12.00
C ILE A 21 -10.34 -4.08 12.52
N ASP A 22 -10.73 -2.85 12.83
CA ASP A 22 -12.03 -2.58 13.47
C ASP A 22 -13.20 -2.64 12.49
N ILE A 23 -13.00 -2.22 11.23
CA ILE A 23 -14.09 -2.11 10.25
C ILE A 23 -13.91 -3.08 9.09
N VAL A 24 -12.74 -3.10 8.44
CA VAL A 24 -12.57 -3.86 7.19
C VAL A 24 -12.52 -5.36 7.45
N PHE A 25 -11.81 -5.79 8.50
CA PHE A 25 -11.71 -7.20 8.87
C PHE A 25 -13.08 -7.86 9.14
N PRO A 26 -13.97 -7.35 10.02
CA PRO A 26 -15.26 -7.99 10.26
C PRO A 26 -16.19 -7.96 9.04
N LEU A 27 -16.09 -6.96 8.16
CA LEU A 27 -16.83 -6.96 6.90
C LEU A 27 -16.34 -8.07 5.97
N MET A 28 -15.01 -8.25 5.88
CA MET A 28 -14.41 -9.24 5.00
C MET A 28 -14.62 -10.67 5.52
N THR A 29 -14.65 -10.92 6.83
CA THR A 29 -14.93 -12.27 7.36
C THR A 29 -16.32 -12.79 6.96
N VAL A 30 -17.30 -11.89 6.77
CA VAL A 30 -18.65 -12.24 6.29
C VAL A 30 -18.66 -12.53 4.79
N ILE A 31 -17.85 -11.81 4.01
CA ILE A 31 -17.78 -11.96 2.55
C ILE A 31 -16.96 -13.20 2.18
N ASP A 32 -15.74 -13.30 2.72
CA ASP A 32 -14.75 -14.33 2.41
C ASP A 32 -13.79 -14.52 3.60
N SER A 33 -13.94 -15.65 4.29
CA SER A 33 -13.14 -15.96 5.48
C SER A 33 -11.67 -16.23 5.17
N VAL A 34 -11.34 -16.65 3.94
CA VAL A 34 -9.94 -16.89 3.51
C VAL A 34 -9.23 -15.56 3.30
N PHE A 35 -9.87 -14.62 2.60
CA PHE A 35 -9.38 -13.26 2.43
C PHE A 35 -9.16 -12.59 3.79
N ALA A 36 -10.13 -12.70 4.70
CA ALA A 36 -10.03 -12.10 6.02
C ALA A 36 -8.87 -12.68 6.85
N ALA A 37 -8.63 -13.99 6.77
CA ALA A 37 -7.49 -14.63 7.43
C ALA A 37 -6.14 -14.15 6.85
N GLN A 38 -6.05 -14.02 5.52
CA GLN A 38 -4.86 -13.46 4.86
C GLN A 38 -4.62 -12.01 5.25
N LEU A 39 -5.67 -11.19 5.30
CA LEU A 39 -5.61 -9.80 5.76
C LEU A 39 -5.08 -9.70 7.19
N LEU A 40 -5.65 -10.48 8.12
CA LEU A 40 -5.22 -10.49 9.52
C LEU A 40 -3.75 -10.89 9.66
N LEU A 41 -3.32 -11.92 8.92
CA LEU A 41 -1.92 -12.38 8.92
C LEU A 41 -0.97 -11.29 8.38
N CYS A 42 -1.32 -10.65 7.26
CA CYS A 42 -0.53 -9.57 6.67
C CYS A 42 -0.43 -8.36 7.60
N LEU A 43 -1.53 -7.96 8.25
CA LEU A 43 -1.53 -6.84 9.21
C LEU A 43 -0.69 -7.16 10.45
N ALA A 44 -0.81 -8.39 10.99
CA ALA A 44 -0.06 -8.79 12.17
C ALA A 44 1.46 -8.88 11.90
N PHE A 45 1.85 -9.64 10.87
CA PHE A 45 3.27 -9.83 10.54
C PHE A 45 3.88 -8.54 9.95
N GLY A 46 3.16 -7.87 9.06
CA GLY A 46 3.58 -6.62 8.45
C GLY A 46 3.69 -5.48 9.44
N GLY A 47 2.74 -5.35 10.36
CA GLY A 47 2.79 -4.37 11.45
C GLY A 47 3.98 -4.61 12.38
N TRP A 48 4.24 -5.88 12.75
CA TRP A 48 5.42 -6.25 13.54
C TRP A 48 6.72 -5.91 12.81
N LEU A 49 6.86 -6.31 11.54
CA LEU A 49 8.06 -6.03 10.75
C LEU A 49 8.27 -4.51 10.58
N ASN A 50 7.19 -3.76 10.34
CA ASN A 50 7.23 -2.31 10.25
C ASN A 50 7.71 -1.68 11.56
N ALA A 51 7.28 -2.18 12.72
CA ALA A 51 7.76 -1.73 14.02
C ALA A 51 9.25 -2.04 14.25
N VAL A 52 9.71 -3.24 13.90
CA VAL A 52 11.13 -3.62 13.98
C VAL A 52 11.99 -2.72 13.08
N MET A 53 11.57 -2.50 11.84
CA MET A 53 12.31 -1.64 10.89
C MET A 53 12.35 -0.19 11.37
N LYS A 54 11.25 0.30 11.96
CA LYS A 54 11.19 1.62 12.59
C LYS A 54 12.25 1.77 13.69
N TRP A 55 12.44 0.75 14.53
CA TRP A 55 13.47 0.76 15.56
C TRP A 55 14.89 0.64 15.01
N TRP A 56 15.08 0.04 13.83
CA TRP A 56 16.39 -0.01 13.19
C TRP A 56 16.78 1.29 12.49
N PHE A 57 15.84 1.95 11.80
CA PHE A 57 16.17 3.14 11.02
C PHE A 57 16.20 4.43 11.84
N LEU A 58 15.48 4.50 12.96
CA LEU A 58 15.50 5.64 13.88
C LEU A 58 15.40 7.01 13.18
N GLU A 59 14.60 7.07 12.12
CA GLU A 59 14.46 8.30 11.33
C GLU A 59 13.62 9.34 12.09
N ASP A 60 14.16 10.54 12.22
CA ASP A 60 13.45 11.71 12.73
C ASP A 60 12.35 12.16 11.77
N ARG A 61 11.16 12.51 12.28
CA ARG A 61 10.12 13.06 11.41
C ARG A 61 10.35 14.54 11.13
N PRO A 62 10.02 14.98 9.90
CA PRO A 62 10.22 16.36 9.47
C PRO A 62 9.47 17.38 10.35
N TYR A 63 8.37 17.00 11.01
CA TYR A 63 7.55 17.93 11.77
C TYR A 63 8.26 18.56 12.98
N TRP A 64 8.94 17.74 13.79
CA TRP A 64 9.75 18.24 14.92
C TRP A 64 11.15 18.63 14.46
N TRP A 65 11.74 17.89 13.52
CA TRP A 65 13.07 18.18 13.00
C TRP A 65 13.18 19.61 12.46
N ILE A 66 12.15 20.12 11.77
CA ILE A 66 12.18 21.49 11.23
C ILE A 66 12.22 22.56 12.31
N ARG A 67 11.74 22.23 13.52
CA ARG A 67 11.75 23.13 14.67
C ARG A 67 13.09 23.14 15.41
N GLU A 68 13.81 22.03 15.36
CA GLU A 68 15.07 21.82 16.06
C GLU A 68 16.29 22.13 15.19
N THR A 69 16.17 21.99 13.87
CA THR A 69 17.27 22.23 12.94
C THR A 69 17.72 23.70 12.91
N THR A 70 19.03 23.90 12.84
CA THR A 70 19.67 25.20 12.62
C THR A 70 19.73 25.60 11.14
N PHE A 71 19.31 24.70 10.24
CA PHE A 71 19.35 24.91 8.79
C PHE A 71 18.48 26.10 8.33
N TYR A 72 17.34 26.31 8.98
CA TYR A 72 16.44 27.43 8.67
C TYR A 72 16.59 28.55 9.70
N SER A 73 16.76 29.79 9.22
CA SER A 73 16.65 30.98 10.08
C SER A 73 15.21 31.17 10.56
N MET A 74 15.02 31.84 11.71
CA MET A 74 13.68 32.02 12.29
C MET A 74 12.68 32.71 11.35
N SER A 75 13.14 33.55 10.41
CA SER A 75 12.27 34.21 9.43
C SER A 75 11.93 33.35 8.21
N ASN A 76 12.70 32.31 7.91
CA ASN A 76 12.57 31.51 6.69
C ASN A 76 12.18 30.05 6.98
N ARG A 77 11.62 29.77 8.16
CA ARG A 77 11.16 28.44 8.53
C ARG A 77 9.81 28.16 7.86
N PRO A 78 9.66 27.06 7.11
CA PRO A 78 8.40 26.74 6.45
C PRO A 78 7.33 26.38 7.47
N VAL A 79 6.10 26.83 7.22
CA VAL A 79 4.92 26.52 8.05
C VAL A 79 4.33 25.20 7.60
N LEU A 80 4.43 24.18 8.45
CA LEU A 80 3.85 22.85 8.20
C LEU A 80 2.40 22.81 8.68
N GLN A 81 1.50 22.28 7.84
CA GLN A 81 0.14 21.98 8.25
C GLN A 81 0.11 20.77 9.17
N GLN A 82 -0.72 20.83 10.22
CA GLN A 82 -0.91 19.73 11.16
C GLN A 82 -2.22 19.01 10.87
N THR A 83 -2.14 17.67 10.85
CA THR A 83 -3.30 16.78 10.86
C THR A 83 -3.23 15.90 12.11
N LEU A 84 -4.30 15.17 12.44
CA LEU A 84 -4.29 14.25 13.58
C LEU A 84 -3.15 13.21 13.51
N GLN A 85 -2.70 12.87 12.31
CA GLN A 85 -1.62 11.91 12.08
C GLN A 85 -0.21 12.50 12.24
N THR A 86 -0.07 13.84 12.30
CA THR A 86 1.23 14.48 12.56
C THR A 86 1.72 14.31 13.99
N CYS A 87 0.84 13.88 14.91
CA CYS A 87 1.13 13.66 16.32
C CYS A 87 1.67 12.25 16.64
N GLU A 88 2.17 11.51 15.65
CA GLU A 88 2.79 10.20 15.88
C GLU A 88 4.16 10.34 16.58
N THR A 89 4.35 9.59 17.66
CA THR A 89 5.59 9.62 18.46
C THR A 89 6.68 8.65 17.96
N GLY A 90 6.34 7.73 17.06
CA GLY A 90 7.29 6.77 16.49
C GLY A 90 8.02 7.32 15.25
N PRO A 91 9.18 6.75 14.89
CA PRO A 91 9.95 7.17 13.72
C PRO A 91 9.14 7.04 12.42
N GLY A 92 9.52 7.83 11.42
CA GLY A 92 8.80 8.01 10.16
C GLY A 92 8.86 6.81 9.24
N SER A 93 10.06 6.29 9.00
CA SER A 93 10.30 5.20 8.05
C SER A 93 10.48 3.84 8.72
N PRO A 94 9.92 2.76 8.13
CA PRO A 94 8.94 2.76 7.04
C PRO A 94 7.51 3.18 7.48
N SER A 95 6.71 3.68 6.53
CA SER A 95 5.33 4.11 6.80
C SER A 95 4.37 2.92 6.96
N GLY A 96 3.70 2.84 8.11
CA GLY A 96 2.69 1.81 8.39
C GLY A 96 1.39 1.96 7.58
N HIS A 97 0.98 3.20 7.30
CA HIS A 97 -0.20 3.50 6.49
C HIS A 97 0.01 3.07 5.03
N THR A 98 1.20 3.37 4.50
CA THR A 98 1.56 3.00 3.13
C THR A 98 1.72 1.49 2.97
N SER A 99 2.33 0.81 3.95
CA SER A 99 2.44 -0.65 3.90
C SER A 99 1.08 -1.33 4.00
N THR A 100 0.17 -0.80 4.82
CA THR A 100 -1.22 -1.28 4.92
C THR A 100 -1.97 -1.07 3.61
N ALA A 101 -1.84 0.10 2.97
CA ALA A 101 -2.43 0.36 1.67
C ALA A 101 -1.92 -0.61 0.58
N ALA A 102 -0.60 -0.87 0.56
CA ALA A 102 0.01 -1.82 -0.36
C ALA A 102 -0.47 -3.26 -0.12
N MET A 103 -0.57 -3.70 1.14
CA MET A 103 -1.11 -5.02 1.49
C MET A 103 -2.56 -5.16 1.02
N MET A 104 -3.41 -4.17 1.30
CA MET A 104 -4.81 -4.17 0.86
C MET A 104 -4.94 -4.22 -0.66
N LEU A 105 -4.12 -3.45 -1.37
CA LEU A 105 -4.09 -3.47 -2.83
C LEU A 105 -3.69 -4.87 -3.34
N ILE A 106 -2.60 -5.44 -2.86
CA ILE A 106 -2.12 -6.75 -3.32
C ILE A 106 -3.15 -7.85 -3.00
N LEU A 107 -3.70 -7.86 -1.79
CA LEU A 107 -4.69 -8.86 -1.40
C LEU A 107 -5.97 -8.74 -2.24
N SER A 108 -6.51 -7.54 -2.41
CA SER A 108 -7.72 -7.33 -3.22
C SER A 108 -7.51 -7.76 -4.67
N LEU A 109 -6.35 -7.47 -5.24
CA LEU A 109 -5.93 -7.91 -6.56
C LEU A 109 -5.84 -9.44 -6.67
N MET A 110 -5.23 -10.11 -5.68
CA MET A 110 -5.17 -11.57 -5.63
C MET A 110 -6.57 -12.20 -5.51
N TRP A 111 -7.44 -11.62 -4.69
CA TRP A 111 -8.82 -12.08 -4.51
C TRP A 111 -9.64 -11.91 -5.79
N ILE A 112 -9.58 -10.75 -6.44
CA ILE A 112 -10.23 -10.51 -7.73
C ILE A 112 -9.71 -11.50 -8.77
N SER A 113 -8.40 -11.75 -8.80
CA SER A 113 -7.81 -12.75 -9.70
C SER A 113 -8.34 -14.15 -9.44
N HIS A 114 -8.47 -14.57 -8.18
CA HIS A 114 -9.04 -15.88 -7.83
C HIS A 114 -10.48 -15.99 -8.33
N VAL A 115 -11.33 -15.00 -8.03
CA VAL A 115 -12.73 -14.95 -8.47
C VAL A 115 -12.85 -14.94 -10.00
N MET A 116 -11.94 -14.28 -10.71
CA MET A 116 -11.94 -14.23 -12.17
C MET A 116 -11.35 -15.48 -12.82
N HIS A 117 -10.36 -16.14 -12.22
CA HIS A 117 -9.74 -17.36 -12.77
C HIS A 117 -10.72 -18.54 -12.74
N ASP A 118 -11.61 -18.58 -11.74
CA ASP A 118 -12.68 -19.58 -11.63
C ASP A 118 -13.82 -19.39 -12.66
N ARG A 119 -13.77 -18.34 -13.51
CA ARG A 119 -14.81 -18.10 -14.52
C ARG A 119 -14.59 -18.97 -15.77
N PRO A 120 -15.67 -19.43 -16.44
CA PRO A 120 -15.60 -20.26 -17.64
C PRO A 120 -14.95 -19.56 -18.84
N LEU A 121 -14.59 -18.27 -18.75
CA LEU A 121 -13.97 -17.50 -19.84
C LEU A 121 -12.58 -18.02 -20.20
N HIS A 122 -11.77 -18.41 -19.20
CA HIS A 122 -10.47 -19.04 -19.44
C HIS A 122 -10.64 -20.39 -20.14
N MET A 123 -11.60 -21.19 -19.67
CA MET A 123 -11.97 -22.46 -20.31
C MET A 123 -12.59 -22.26 -21.71
N ALA A 124 -13.30 -21.15 -21.93
CA ALA A 124 -13.83 -20.77 -23.23
C ALA A 124 -12.69 -20.38 -24.18
N ALA A 125 -11.67 -19.66 -23.72
CA ALA A 125 -10.50 -19.36 -24.54
C ALA A 125 -9.81 -20.65 -25.02
N PHE A 126 -9.59 -21.64 -24.15
CA PHE A 126 -9.05 -22.95 -24.57
C PHE A 126 -9.98 -23.73 -25.51
N ARG A 127 -11.30 -23.51 -25.45
CA ARG A 127 -12.28 -24.21 -26.31
C ARG A 127 -12.51 -23.57 -27.67
N TRP A 128 -12.45 -22.24 -27.75
CA TRP A 128 -12.88 -21.47 -28.93
C TRP A 128 -11.72 -20.80 -29.67
N CYS A 129 -10.49 -20.84 -29.13
CA CYS A 129 -9.34 -20.29 -29.81
C CYS A 129 -8.82 -21.26 -30.88
N GLU A 130 -8.56 -20.74 -32.08
CA GLU A 130 -8.13 -21.52 -33.25
C GLU A 130 -6.73 -22.13 -33.08
N ASN A 131 -5.86 -21.49 -32.28
CA ASN A 131 -4.52 -21.96 -31.94
C ASN A 131 -4.32 -21.97 -30.41
N PRO A 132 -4.76 -23.02 -29.69
CA PRO A 132 -4.67 -23.06 -28.22
C PRO A 132 -3.24 -23.12 -27.69
N GLU A 133 -2.26 -23.53 -28.51
CA GLU A 133 -0.84 -23.58 -28.15
C GLU A 133 -0.21 -22.19 -28.00
N ALA A 134 -0.85 -21.14 -28.54
CA ALA A 134 -0.42 -19.75 -28.38
C ALA A 134 -0.86 -19.14 -27.04
N ILE A 135 -1.70 -19.83 -26.26
CA ILE A 135 -2.17 -19.34 -24.95
C ILE A 135 -1.06 -19.59 -23.92
N SER A 136 -0.28 -18.54 -23.65
CA SER A 136 0.79 -18.56 -22.65
C SER A 136 0.32 -18.02 -21.29
N VAL A 137 1.00 -18.42 -20.21
CA VAL A 137 0.77 -17.89 -18.86
C VAL A 137 0.87 -16.35 -18.83
N SER A 138 1.66 -15.75 -19.73
CA SER A 138 1.80 -14.29 -19.84
C SER A 138 0.54 -13.55 -20.27
N THR A 139 -0.41 -14.25 -20.90
CA THR A 139 -1.71 -13.69 -21.29
C THR A 139 -2.75 -13.79 -20.18
N THR A 140 -2.41 -14.44 -19.05
CA THR A 140 -3.32 -14.54 -17.92
C THR A 140 -3.41 -13.19 -17.19
N PRO A 141 -4.62 -12.79 -16.74
CA PRO A 141 -4.80 -11.58 -15.94
C PRO A 141 -3.89 -11.54 -14.72
N MET A 142 -3.63 -12.70 -14.11
CA MET A 142 -2.75 -12.86 -12.96
C MET A 142 -1.30 -12.48 -13.29
N TYR A 143 -0.74 -12.99 -14.41
CA TYR A 143 0.62 -12.63 -14.81
C TYR A 143 0.75 -11.15 -15.15
N ALA A 144 -0.21 -10.60 -15.91
CA ALA A 144 -0.21 -9.18 -16.25
C ALA A 144 -0.25 -8.30 -14.99
N LEU A 145 -1.00 -8.73 -13.98
CA LEU A 145 -1.11 -8.04 -12.71
C LEU A 145 0.19 -8.10 -11.91
N VAL A 146 0.74 -9.30 -11.68
CA VAL A 146 2.01 -9.47 -10.96
C VAL A 146 3.14 -8.71 -11.67
N HIS A 147 3.16 -8.74 -13.00
CA HIS A 147 4.13 -7.98 -13.81
C HIS A 147 3.95 -6.47 -13.65
N ALA A 148 2.71 -5.96 -13.67
CA ALA A 148 2.43 -4.55 -13.45
C ALA A 148 2.79 -4.10 -12.02
N THR A 149 2.46 -4.89 -10.99
CA THR A 149 2.82 -4.57 -9.59
C THR A 149 4.33 -4.62 -9.38
N GLY A 150 5.01 -5.61 -9.96
CA GLY A 150 6.48 -5.70 -9.93
C GLY A 150 7.14 -4.53 -10.66
N SER A 151 6.58 -4.10 -11.79
CA SER A 151 7.03 -2.91 -12.52
C SER A 151 6.83 -1.65 -11.67
N LEU A 152 5.66 -1.47 -11.06
CA LEU A 152 5.37 -0.33 -10.17
C LEU A 152 6.29 -0.29 -8.94
N LEU A 153 6.59 -1.44 -8.34
CA LEU A 153 7.54 -1.54 -7.23
C LEU A 153 8.96 -1.20 -7.70
N GLY A 154 9.37 -1.70 -8.88
CA GLY A 154 10.64 -1.34 -9.48
C GLY A 154 10.75 0.17 -9.74
N TRP A 155 9.69 0.80 -10.25
CA TRP A 155 9.60 2.25 -10.40
C TRP A 155 9.69 2.96 -9.04
N ALA A 156 8.97 2.50 -8.02
CA ALA A 156 8.98 3.11 -6.70
C ALA A 156 10.36 3.04 -6.01
N LEU A 157 11.13 1.96 -6.24
CA LEU A 157 12.48 1.81 -5.70
C LEU A 157 13.55 2.57 -6.50
N CYS A 158 13.35 2.73 -7.82
CA CYS A 158 14.28 3.44 -8.70
C CYS A 158 14.05 4.96 -8.74
N VAL A 159 12.83 5.44 -8.42
CA VAL A 159 12.56 6.87 -8.25
C VAL A 159 13.04 7.29 -6.87
N THR A 160 14.34 7.56 -6.78
CA THR A 160 14.90 8.36 -5.69
C THR A 160 14.64 9.84 -5.96
N PRO A 161 14.56 10.70 -4.92
CA PRO A 161 14.35 12.14 -5.09
C PRO A 161 15.43 12.84 -5.93
N ALA A 162 16.57 12.18 -6.20
CA ALA A 162 17.64 12.69 -7.06
C ALA A 162 17.28 12.77 -8.56
N VAL A 163 16.18 12.16 -9.01
CA VAL A 163 15.70 12.22 -10.42
C VAL A 163 14.56 13.23 -10.61
N ALA A 164 14.09 13.84 -9.52
CA ALA A 164 13.02 14.84 -9.54
C ALA A 164 13.52 16.30 -9.54
N GLU A 165 14.78 16.51 -9.92
CA GLU A 165 15.37 17.84 -10.21
C GLU A 165 15.41 18.12 -11.72
#